data_AF-A0A2N1ZE57-F1
#
_entry.id   AF-A0A2N1ZE57-F1
#
_cell.length_a   1.000
_cell.length_b   1.000
_cell.length_c   1.000
_cell.angle_alpha   90.00
_cell.angle_beta   90.00
_cell.angle_gamma   90.00
#
_symmetry.space_group_name_H-M   'P 1'
#
loop_
_entity.id
_entity.type
_entity.pdbx_description
1 polymer ?
#
loop_
_entity_poly.entity_id
_entity_poly.type
_entity_poly.pdbx_seq_one_letter_code
_entity_poly.pdbx_strand_id
1 'polypeptide(L)'
;MEIKVKGNGNRVAGNNYYELKIKACPRCEVRVIDPERVICNHCRSHEAMMEARTKLVGFVMGVFVVFGWLMQRRIDSGVATTPGELGGMLVTAVGVVLITVCVYMLVVEWFKRNW
;
A
#
# COMPACT_ATOMS: atom_id res chain seq x y z
N MET A 1 15.24 59.50 -0.33
CA MET A 1 15.73 58.16 -0.73
C MET A 1 14.50 57.28 -0.89
N GLU A 2 14.14 56.94 -2.12
CA GLU A 2 13.03 56.02 -2.42
C GLU A 2 13.55 54.58 -2.44
N ILE A 3 12.98 53.73 -1.58
CA ILE A 3 13.28 52.30 -1.55
C ILE A 3 12.46 51.65 -2.67
N LYS A 4 13.10 51.30 -3.78
CA LYS A 4 12.52 50.47 -4.85
C LYS A 4 12.50 49.01 -4.42
N VAL A 5 11.36 48.55 -3.91
CA VAL A 5 11.12 47.12 -3.65
C VAL A 5 10.77 46.45 -4.98
N LYS A 6 11.73 45.72 -5.58
CA LYS A 6 11.42 44.78 -6.67
C LYS A 6 10.66 43.60 -6.08
N GLY A 7 9.35 43.59 -6.26
CA GLY A 7 8.50 42.44 -5.95
C GLY A 7 8.98 41.23 -6.73
N ASN A 8 9.56 40.26 -6.03
CA ASN A 8 10.03 39.01 -6.60
C ASN A 8 8.82 38.09 -6.79
N GLY A 9 7.99 38.37 -7.80
CA GLY A 9 6.99 37.44 -8.34
C GLY A 9 6.01 36.79 -7.36
N ASN A 10 5.79 37.37 -6.18
CA ASN A 10 4.79 36.87 -5.25
C ASN A 10 3.42 37.30 -5.80
N ARG A 11 2.83 36.42 -6.63
CA ARG A 11 1.50 36.53 -7.22
C ARG A 11 0.45 36.55 -6.12
N VAL A 12 0.26 37.71 -5.51
CA VAL A 12 -0.91 38.03 -4.70
C VAL A 12 -1.69 39.08 -5.47
N ALA A 13 -2.95 38.75 -5.74
CA ALA A 13 -4.00 39.55 -6.37
C ALA A 13 -4.03 39.65 -7.91
N GLY A 14 -5.00 38.96 -8.51
CA GLY A 14 -5.62 39.39 -9.76
C GLY A 14 -5.85 38.29 -10.80
N ASN A 15 -7.07 37.74 -10.81
CA ASN A 15 -7.72 37.03 -11.92
C ASN A 15 -7.05 35.75 -12.49
N ASN A 16 -7.43 34.63 -11.88
CA ASN A 16 -8.34 33.66 -12.51
C ASN A 16 -8.84 32.74 -11.41
N TYR A 17 -9.80 33.21 -10.61
CA TYR A 17 -10.66 32.29 -9.88
C TYR A 17 -11.52 31.60 -10.94
N TYR A 18 -10.98 30.53 -11.55
CA TYR A 18 -11.88 29.44 -11.87
C TYR A 18 -12.55 29.13 -10.54
N GLU A 19 -13.87 29.32 -10.46
CA GLU A 19 -14.74 28.91 -9.35
C GLU A 19 -14.74 27.38 -9.22
N LEU A 20 -13.56 26.77 -9.19
CA LEU A 20 -13.39 25.43 -8.68
C LEU A 20 -13.87 25.52 -7.25
N LYS A 21 -15.06 24.96 -7.01
CA LYS A 21 -15.59 24.75 -5.66
C LYS A 21 -14.63 23.78 -4.97
N ILE A 22 -13.50 24.30 -4.50
CA ILE A 22 -12.49 23.56 -3.76
C ILE A 22 -13.15 23.23 -2.43
N LYS A 23 -13.61 21.98 -2.29
CA LYS A 23 -14.25 21.50 -1.06
C LYS A 23 -13.21 20.81 -0.20
N ALA A 24 -13.38 20.90 1.12
CA ALA A 24 -12.64 20.00 2.01
C ALA A 24 -13.09 18.57 1.75
N CYS A 25 -12.16 17.61 1.87
CA CYS A 25 -12.49 16.20 1.79
C CYS A 25 -13.48 15.83 2.92
N PRO A 26 -14.65 15.25 2.60
CA PRO A 26 -15.67 14.94 3.62
C PRO A 26 -15.26 13.84 4.60
N ARG A 27 -14.14 13.14 4.35
CA ARG A 27 -13.65 12.07 5.21
C ARG A 27 -12.52 12.47 6.14
N CYS A 28 -11.56 13.24 5.63
CA CYS A 28 -10.39 13.61 6.42
C CYS A 28 -10.39 15.07 6.84
N GLU A 29 -11.19 15.94 6.19
CA GLU A 29 -11.32 17.38 6.43
C GLU A 29 -10.02 18.21 6.36
N VAL A 30 -8.86 17.54 6.25
CA VAL A 30 -7.53 18.14 6.24
C VAL A 30 -7.09 18.53 4.83
N ARG A 31 -7.54 17.82 3.80
CA ARG A 31 -7.11 18.01 2.41
C ARG A 31 -8.27 18.49 1.53
N VAL A 32 -7.93 19.30 0.55
CA VAL A 32 -8.88 19.80 -0.46
C VAL A 32 -9.09 18.79 -1.59
N ILE A 33 -10.29 18.80 -2.18
CA ILE A 33 -10.69 17.96 -3.31
C ILE A 33 -11.27 18.81 -4.44
N ASP A 34 -11.06 18.36 -5.68
CA ASP A 34 -11.74 18.92 -6.84
C ASP A 34 -13.24 18.60 -6.80
N PRO A 35 -14.11 19.48 -7.31
CA PRO A 35 -15.56 19.29 -7.25
C PRO A 35 -16.06 18.02 -7.96
N GLU A 36 -15.29 17.47 -8.90
CA GLU A 36 -15.60 16.22 -9.61
C GLU A 36 -15.22 14.95 -8.83
N ARG A 37 -14.38 15.08 -7.79
CA ARG A 37 -13.88 13.94 -7.01
C ARG A 37 -14.57 13.87 -5.66
N VAL A 38 -15.04 12.68 -5.28
CA VAL A 38 -15.75 12.46 -4.00
C VAL A 38 -14.78 12.26 -2.83
N ILE A 39 -13.57 11.77 -3.10
CA ILE A 39 -12.60 11.33 -2.09
C ILE A 39 -11.20 11.88 -2.41
N CYS A 40 -10.48 12.29 -1.38
CA CYS A 40 -9.10 12.76 -1.50
C CYS A 40 -8.13 11.64 -1.91
N ASN A 41 -7.08 11.94 -2.70
CA ASN A 41 -6.08 10.93 -3.10
C ASN A 41 -5.44 10.21 -1.89
N HIS A 42 -5.23 10.93 -0.78
CA HIS A 42 -4.71 10.35 0.47
C HIS A 42 -5.68 9.33 1.11
N CYS A 43 -6.96 9.64 1.08
CA CYS A 43 -8.03 8.82 1.63
C CYS A 43 -8.19 7.55 0.77
N ARG A 44 -8.15 7.72 -0.56
CA ARG A 44 -8.20 6.63 -1.53
C ARG A 44 -6.99 5.71 -1.41
N SER A 45 -5.78 6.26 -1.25
CA SER A 45 -4.58 5.44 -1.06
C SER A 45 -4.61 4.71 0.29
N HIS A 46 -5.16 5.33 1.34
CA HIS A 46 -5.34 4.68 2.64
C HIS A 46 -6.32 3.50 2.56
N GLU A 47 -7.45 3.65 1.89
CA GLU A 47 -8.40 2.54 1.66
C GLU A 47 -7.77 1.40 0.85
N ALA A 48 -7.08 1.74 -0.24
CA ALA A 48 -6.39 0.74 -1.06
C ALA A 48 -5.30 -0.01 -0.26
N MET A 49 -4.57 0.68 0.62
CA MET A 49 -3.60 0.05 1.51
C MET A 49 -4.26 -0.87 2.53
N MET A 50 -5.40 -0.49 3.09
CA MET A 50 -6.15 -1.33 4.04
C MET A 50 -6.71 -2.59 3.35
N GLU A 51 -7.29 -2.46 2.17
CA GLU A 51 -7.80 -3.60 1.39
C GLU A 51 -6.65 -4.57 1.02
N ALA A 52 -5.53 -4.02 0.56
CA ALA A 52 -4.35 -4.82 0.22
C ALA A 52 -3.74 -5.51 1.45
N ARG A 53 -3.73 -4.85 2.61
CA ARG A 53 -3.27 -5.47 3.87
C ARG A 53 -4.15 -6.66 4.25
N THR A 54 -5.47 -6.53 4.14
CA THR A 54 -6.40 -7.64 4.40
C THR A 54 -6.16 -8.81 3.45
N LYS A 55 -5.95 -8.53 2.16
CA LYS A 55 -5.61 -9.56 1.16
C LYS A 55 -4.28 -10.24 1.44
N LEU A 56 -3.25 -9.48 1.86
CA LEU A 56 -1.95 -10.01 2.27
C LEU A 56 -2.07 -10.93 3.49
N VAL A 57 -2.82 -10.53 4.51
CA VAL A 57 -3.05 -11.36 5.70
C VAL A 57 -3.77 -12.65 5.33
N GLY A 58 -4.80 -12.57 4.48
CA GLY A 58 -5.50 -13.75 3.95
C GLY A 58 -4.58 -14.70 3.18
N PHE A 59 -3.69 -14.14 2.34
CA PHE A 59 -2.69 -14.93 1.62
C PHE A 59 -1.72 -15.65 2.56
N VAL A 60 -1.16 -14.94 3.55
CA VAL A 60 -0.23 -15.53 4.53
C VAL A 60 -0.91 -16.67 5.30
N MET A 61 -2.13 -16.44 5.79
CA MET A 61 -2.93 -17.48 6.45
C MET A 61 -3.16 -18.69 5.52
N GLY A 62 -3.51 -18.45 4.25
CA GLY A 62 -3.69 -19.50 3.25
C GLY A 62 -2.43 -20.35 3.05
N VAL A 63 -1.26 -19.73 2.96
CA VAL A 63 0.03 -20.43 2.84
C VAL A 63 0.25 -21.35 4.05
N PHE A 64 0.02 -20.88 5.27
CA PHE A 64 0.18 -21.69 6.47
C PHE A 64 -0.84 -22.83 6.56
N VAL A 65 -2.09 -22.63 6.14
CA VAL A 65 -3.11 -23.69 6.11
C VAL A 65 -2.73 -24.77 5.10
N VAL A 66 -2.32 -24.39 3.88
CA VAL A 66 -1.86 -25.33 2.86
C VAL A 66 -0.61 -26.06 3.34
N PHE A 67 0.31 -25.37 3.97
CA PHE A 67 1.52 -25.97 4.55
C PHE A 67 1.19 -26.99 5.64
N GLY A 68 0.33 -26.62 6.60
CA GLY A 68 -0.13 -27.51 7.66
C GLY A 68 -0.83 -28.75 7.09
N TRP A 69 -1.67 -28.57 6.05
CA TRP A 69 -2.34 -29.68 5.38
C TRP A 69 -1.36 -30.62 4.65
N LEU A 70 -0.37 -30.08 3.95
CA LEU A 70 0.68 -30.88 3.30
C LEU A 70 1.52 -31.65 4.32
N MET A 71 1.83 -31.04 5.46
CA MET A 71 2.54 -31.69 6.56
C MET A 71 1.72 -32.83 7.16
N GLN A 72 0.44 -32.60 7.45
CA GLN A 72 -0.49 -33.63 7.92
C GLN A 72 -0.52 -34.82 6.94
N ARG A 73 -0.69 -34.54 5.65
CA ARG A 73 -0.72 -35.56 4.60
C ARG A 73 0.57 -36.37 4.51
N ARG A 74 1.73 -35.75 4.74
CA ARG A 74 3.03 -36.46 4.79
C ARG A 74 3.11 -37.42 5.97
N ILE A 75 2.67 -36.97 7.14
CA ILE A 75 2.59 -37.79 8.35
C ILE A 75 1.68 -39.00 8.10
N ASP A 76 0.49 -38.77 7.53
CA ASP A 76 -0.47 -39.83 7.23
C ASP A 76 0.07 -40.85 6.20
N SER A 77 0.90 -40.39 5.26
CA SER A 77 1.56 -41.26 4.28
C SER A 77 2.76 -42.06 4.80
N GLY A 78 3.07 -41.95 6.11
CA GLY A 78 4.16 -42.71 6.75
C GLY A 78 5.56 -42.28 6.31
N VAL A 79 5.70 -41.11 5.68
CA VAL A 79 7.00 -40.58 5.26
C VAL A 79 7.71 -40.07 6.52
N ALA A 80 8.83 -40.71 6.86
CA ALA A 80 9.65 -40.29 7.99
C ALA A 80 10.26 -38.90 7.73
N THR A 81 9.62 -37.86 8.23
CA THR A 81 10.13 -36.49 8.17
C THR A 81 11.25 -36.33 9.18
N THR A 82 12.47 -36.16 8.67
CA THR A 82 13.60 -35.79 9.54
C THR A 82 13.48 -34.32 9.98
N PRO A 83 14.02 -33.93 11.16
CA PRO A 83 13.97 -32.55 11.63
C PRO A 83 14.57 -31.53 10.64
N GLY A 84 15.57 -31.95 9.86
CA GLY A 84 16.22 -31.12 8.85
C GLY A 84 15.30 -30.79 7.66
N GLU A 85 14.49 -31.75 7.20
CA GLU A 85 13.52 -31.53 6.12
C GLU A 85 12.37 -30.62 6.56
N LEU A 86 11.89 -30.80 7.79
CA LEU A 86 10.91 -29.92 8.44
C LEU A 86 11.43 -28.46 8.49
N GLY A 87 12.69 -28.28 8.89
CA GLY A 87 13.36 -26.98 8.89
C GLY A 87 13.44 -26.37 7.48
N GLY A 88 13.86 -27.16 6.49
CA GLY A 88 13.93 -26.71 5.09
C GLY A 88 12.56 -26.32 4.50
N MET A 89 11.52 -27.07 4.82
CA MET A 89 10.15 -26.76 4.41
C MET A 89 9.63 -25.47 5.07
N LEU A 90 9.95 -25.24 6.34
CA LEU A 90 9.55 -24.01 7.03
C LEU A 90 10.31 -22.80 6.47
N VAL A 91 11.62 -22.92 6.22
CA VAL A 91 12.44 -21.85 5.61
C VAL A 91 11.92 -21.50 4.22
N THR A 92 11.55 -22.48 3.41
CA THR A 92 10.99 -22.23 2.07
C THR A 92 9.62 -21.55 2.15
N ALA A 93 8.73 -21.98 3.04
CA ALA A 93 7.44 -21.33 3.25
C ALA A 93 7.59 -19.87 3.69
N VAL A 94 8.46 -19.60 4.68
CA VAL A 94 8.78 -18.24 5.12
C VAL A 94 9.42 -17.42 3.99
N GLY A 95 10.33 -18.02 3.23
CA GLY A 95 10.97 -17.39 2.08
C GLY A 95 9.98 -16.95 1.02
N VAL A 96 9.00 -17.79 0.66
CA VAL A 96 7.94 -17.45 -0.30
C VAL A 96 7.13 -16.24 0.19
N VAL A 97 6.75 -16.21 1.47
CA VAL A 97 6.02 -15.07 2.05
C VAL A 97 6.85 -13.80 1.98
N LEU A 98 8.13 -13.85 2.38
CA LEU A 98 9.02 -12.69 2.36
C LEU A 98 9.22 -12.15 0.93
N ILE A 99 9.47 -13.02 -0.04
CA ILE A 99 9.63 -12.64 -1.45
C ILE A 99 8.35 -11.96 -1.95
N THR A 100 7.18 -12.54 -1.64
CA THR A 100 5.89 -11.98 -2.06
C THR A 100 5.66 -10.58 -1.48
N VAL A 101 5.97 -10.38 -0.19
CA VAL A 101 5.87 -9.07 0.46
C VAL A 101 6.86 -8.07 -0.15
N CYS A 102 8.10 -8.48 -0.40
CA CYS A 102 9.12 -7.64 -1.04
C CYS A 102 8.70 -7.20 -2.45
N VAL A 103 8.21 -8.14 -3.28
CA VAL A 103 7.71 -7.84 -4.62
C VAL A 103 6.52 -6.89 -4.55
N TYR A 104 5.59 -7.12 -3.64
CA TYR A 104 4.45 -6.22 -3.44
C TYR A 104 4.89 -4.80 -3.08
N MET A 105 5.83 -4.66 -2.12
CA MET A 105 6.39 -3.36 -1.74
C MET A 105 7.05 -2.65 -2.92
N LEU A 106 7.82 -3.38 -3.74
CA LEU A 106 8.47 -2.83 -4.93
C LEU A 106 7.44 -2.35 -5.96
N VAL A 107 6.37 -3.12 -6.20
CA VAL A 107 5.27 -2.74 -7.10
C VAL A 107 4.59 -1.47 -6.60
N VAL A 108 4.25 -1.40 -5.31
CA VAL A 108 3.62 -0.21 -4.71
C VAL A 108 4.52 1.02 -4.86
N GLU A 109 5.80 0.89 -4.57
CA GLU A 109 6.74 2.00 -4.64
C GLU A 109 6.98 2.46 -6.09
N TRP A 110 7.00 1.51 -7.04
CA TRP A 110 7.06 1.80 -8.46
C TRP A 110 5.82 2.57 -8.93
N PHE A 111 4.62 2.16 -8.51
CA PHE A 111 3.38 2.88 -8.82
C PHE A 111 3.38 4.30 -8.26
N LYS A 112 3.86 4.52 -7.03
CA LYS A 112 3.97 5.87 -6.44
C LYS A 112 4.94 6.78 -7.18
N ARG A 113 5.97 6.23 -7.84
CA ARG A 113 6.96 7.04 -8.56
C ARG A 113 6.48 7.43 -9.96
N ASN A 114 5.61 6.64 -10.58
CA ASN A 114 5.21 6.82 -11.98
C ASN A 114 3.83 7.48 -12.15
N TRP A 115 3.09 7.73 -11.08
CA TRP A 115 1.75 8.34 -11.06
C TRP A 115 1.65 9.40 -9.98
#